data_AF-A0A924UX19-F1
#
_entry.id   AF-A0A924UX19-F1
#
_cell.length_a   1.000
_cell.length_b   1.000
_cell.length_c   1.000
_cell.angle_alpha   90.00
_cell.angle_beta   90.00
_cell.angle_gamma   90.00
#
_symmetry.space_group_name_H-M   'P 1'
#
loop_
_entity.id
_entity.type
_entity.pdbx_description
1 polymer ?
#
loop_
_entity_poly.entity_id
_entity_poly.type
_entity_poly.pdbx_seq_one_letter_code
_entity_poly.pdbx_strand_id
1 'polypeptide(L)'
;MIKKIITFSLIIAMSFLSFSCKDDVLPKPSSYLRLDYPEAKYVSFENECPFAFEMNADAVIKKETDCGFTITYPKMKATIYLTYKPVAKNINELLRDAQKLTYEHVIKADDILEQPYLNSNKKVYGMFYQVEGNAATNAQFYATDSTKHFVTGS
;
A
#
# COMPACT_ATOMS: atom_id res chain seq x y z
N MET A 1 -41.26 -26.42 67.56
CA MET A 1 -41.34 -25.24 66.66
C MET A 1 -39.96 -24.75 66.20
N ILE A 2 -38.97 -24.65 67.09
CA ILE A 2 -37.60 -24.18 66.78
C ILE A 2 -36.92 -24.97 65.64
N LYS A 3 -37.00 -26.31 65.62
CA LYS A 3 -36.42 -27.12 64.53
C LYS A 3 -36.99 -26.82 63.13
N LYS A 4 -38.29 -26.51 63.01
CA LYS A 4 -38.94 -26.14 61.74
C LYS A 4 -38.48 -24.77 61.22
N ILE A 5 -38.26 -23.83 62.14
CA ILE A 5 -37.74 -22.48 61.82
C ILE A 5 -36.28 -22.57 61.35
N ILE A 6 -35.46 -23.40 62.00
CA ILE A 6 -34.07 -23.63 61.59
C ILE A 6 -33.99 -24.28 60.20
N THR A 7 -34.81 -25.30 59.92
CA THR A 7 -34.84 -25.92 58.58
C THR A 7 -35.33 -24.95 57.50
N PHE A 8 -36.29 -24.09 57.81
CA PHE A 8 -36.80 -23.09 56.86
C PHE A 8 -35.77 -22.00 56.57
N SER A 9 -35.05 -21.54 57.60
CA SER A 9 -33.94 -20.59 57.46
C SER A 9 -32.78 -21.18 56.65
N LEU A 10 -32.48 -22.47 56.81
CA LEU A 10 -31.43 -23.16 56.04
C LEU A 10 -31.79 -23.28 54.56
N ILE A 11 -33.06 -23.53 54.24
CA ILE A 11 -33.56 -23.62 52.85
C ILE A 11 -33.50 -22.24 52.17
N ILE A 12 -33.88 -21.17 52.89
CA ILE A 12 -33.77 -19.80 52.38
C ILE A 12 -32.30 -19.41 52.14
N ALA A 13 -31.40 -19.76 53.06
CA ALA A 13 -29.97 -19.50 52.89
C ALA A 13 -29.39 -20.26 51.68
N MET A 14 -29.82 -21.51 51.45
CA MET A 14 -29.40 -22.30 50.30
C MET A 14 -29.92 -21.71 48.97
N SER A 15 -31.12 -21.14 48.96
CA SER A 15 -31.69 -20.49 47.76
C SER A 15 -30.98 -19.19 47.38
N PHE A 16 -30.36 -18.48 48.33
CA PHE A 16 -29.59 -17.27 48.05
C PHE A 16 -28.23 -17.56 47.39
N LEU A 17 -27.69 -18.77 47.54
CA LEU A 17 -26.41 -19.17 46.92
C LEU A 17 -26.52 -19.44 45.42
N SER A 18 -27.73 -19.54 44.87
CA SER A 18 -27.96 -19.84 43.44
C SER A 18 -28.00 -18.61 42.52
N PHE A 19 -27.90 -17.38 43.05
CA PHE A 19 -27.98 -16.13 42.26
C PHE A 19 -26.62 -15.56 41.82
N SER A 20 -25.52 -16.30 41.95
CA SER A 20 -24.16 -15.82 41.64
C SER A 20 -23.62 -16.37 40.31
N CYS A 21 -24.39 -16.29 39.24
CA CYS A 21 -23.85 -16.41 37.88
C CYS A 21 -23.51 -15.02 37.35
N LYS A 22 -22.22 -14.70 37.32
CA LYS A 22 -21.68 -13.57 36.57
C LYS A 22 -21.09 -14.14 35.29
N ASP A 23 -21.48 -13.62 34.14
CA ASP A 23 -20.83 -13.99 32.88
C ASP A 23 -19.37 -13.55 32.91
N ASP A 24 -18.47 -14.42 32.46
CA ASP A 24 -17.05 -14.08 32.32
C ASP A 24 -16.90 -12.94 31.30
N VAL A 25 -16.52 -11.76 31.79
CA VAL A 25 -16.25 -10.59 30.95
C VAL A 25 -14.89 -10.77 30.28
N LEU A 26 -14.91 -11.40 29.10
CA LEU A 26 -13.73 -11.50 28.27
C LEU A 26 -13.37 -10.12 27.70
N PRO A 27 -12.09 -9.70 27.77
CA PRO A 27 -11.65 -8.46 27.16
C PRO A 27 -11.89 -8.52 25.64
N LYS A 28 -12.45 -7.46 25.07
CA LYS A 28 -12.64 -7.35 23.62
C LYS A 28 -11.29 -7.47 22.92
N PRO A 29 -11.21 -8.19 21.79
CA PRO A 29 -9.97 -8.29 21.03
C PRO A 29 -9.51 -6.92 20.55
N SER A 30 -8.20 -6.74 20.42
CA SER A 30 -7.60 -5.52 19.89
C SER A 30 -8.18 -5.20 18.50
N SER A 31 -8.71 -4.00 18.33
CA SER A 31 -9.20 -3.53 17.04
C SER A 31 -8.03 -3.14 16.14
N TYR A 32 -8.05 -3.60 14.89
CA TYR A 32 -7.17 -3.10 13.84
C TYR A 32 -7.81 -1.91 13.12
N LEU A 33 -6.97 -1.10 12.45
CA LEU A 33 -7.45 -0.05 11.58
C LEU A 33 -8.23 -0.68 10.42
N ARG A 34 -9.53 -0.35 10.31
CA ARG A 34 -10.31 -0.69 9.12
C ARG A 34 -10.05 0.38 8.07
N LEU A 35 -9.29 0.01 7.06
CA LEU A 35 -9.10 0.83 5.87
C LEU A 35 -10.26 0.58 4.91
N ASP A 36 -11.13 1.57 4.74
CA ASP A 36 -12.24 1.54 3.79
C ASP A 36 -11.99 2.62 2.74
N TYR A 37 -11.73 2.20 1.51
CA TYR A 37 -11.38 3.09 0.40
C TYR A 37 -12.51 3.10 -0.62
N PRO A 38 -12.79 4.25 -1.25
CA PRO A 38 -13.75 4.29 -2.34
C PRO A 38 -13.29 3.41 -3.50
N GLU A 39 -14.23 2.77 -4.20
CA GLU A 39 -13.91 2.03 -5.42
C GLU A 39 -13.27 2.96 -6.47
N ALA A 40 -12.16 2.50 -7.04
CA ALA A 40 -11.42 3.27 -8.03
C ALA A 40 -12.21 3.37 -9.34
N LYS A 41 -12.41 4.59 -9.82
CA LYS A 41 -12.95 4.87 -11.16
C LYS A 41 -11.80 5.26 -12.06
N TYR A 42 -11.57 4.49 -13.12
CA TYR A 42 -10.46 4.72 -14.03
C TYR A 42 -10.87 5.59 -15.22
N VAL A 43 -9.99 6.50 -15.60
CA VAL A 43 -10.09 7.34 -16.80
C VAL A 43 -8.80 7.23 -17.61
N SER A 44 -8.92 7.18 -18.93
CA SER A 44 -7.76 7.15 -19.82
C SER A 44 -7.07 8.51 -19.83
N PHE A 45 -5.75 8.51 -19.64
CA PHE A 45 -4.90 9.68 -19.79
C PHE A 45 -4.10 9.56 -21.08
N GLU A 46 -4.36 10.48 -22.01
CA GLU A 46 -3.63 10.65 -23.26
C GLU A 46 -2.81 11.95 -23.22
N ASN A 47 -1.63 11.92 -23.82
CA ASN A 47 -0.71 13.06 -23.85
C ASN A 47 0.18 13.02 -25.10
N GLU A 48 1.04 14.02 -25.26
CA GLU A 48 1.93 14.18 -26.42
C GLU A 48 3.14 13.22 -26.42
N CYS A 49 3.41 12.57 -25.29
CA CYS A 49 4.50 11.61 -25.12
C CYS A 49 4.06 10.21 -25.57
N PRO A 50 5.01 9.31 -25.88
CA PRO A 50 4.70 8.01 -26.48
C PRO A 50 4.24 6.98 -25.44
N PHE A 51 3.32 7.37 -24.55
CA PHE A 51 2.67 6.48 -23.61
C PHE A 51 1.29 7.00 -23.20
N ALA A 52 0.39 6.07 -22.91
CA ALA A 52 -0.93 6.32 -22.35
C ALA A 52 -1.19 5.30 -21.25
N PHE A 53 -2.00 5.68 -20.27
CA PHE A 53 -2.35 4.81 -19.15
C PHE A 53 -3.70 5.20 -18.57
N GLU A 54 -4.27 4.31 -17.78
CA GLU A 54 -5.47 4.59 -17.00
C GLU A 54 -5.08 5.08 -15.62
N MET A 55 -5.72 6.16 -15.16
CA MET A 55 -5.53 6.70 -13.82
C MET A 55 -6.86 6.80 -13.11
N ASN A 56 -6.82 6.82 -11.78
CA ASN A 56 -8.03 7.07 -10.99
C ASN A 56 -8.53 8.50 -11.23
N ALA A 57 -9.84 8.67 -11.41
CA ALA A 57 -10.50 9.95 -11.66
C ALA A 57 -10.28 11.00 -10.55
N ASP A 58 -9.97 10.56 -9.32
CA ASP A 58 -9.65 11.44 -8.20
C ASP A 58 -8.20 11.96 -8.21
N ALA A 59 -7.37 11.47 -9.13
CA ALA A 59 -5.98 11.90 -9.27
C ALA A 59 -5.88 13.26 -9.97
N VAL A 60 -4.92 14.08 -9.53
CA VAL A 60 -4.57 15.35 -10.18
C VAL A 60 -3.22 15.19 -10.86
N ILE A 61 -3.19 15.27 -12.18
CA ILE A 61 -1.96 15.15 -12.96
C ILE A 61 -1.45 16.52 -13.41
N LYS A 62 -0.13 16.73 -13.29
CA LYS A 62 0.57 17.93 -13.73
C LYS A 62 1.82 17.54 -14.51
N LYS A 63 2.04 18.15 -15.66
CA LYS A 63 3.32 18.05 -16.40
C LYS A 63 4.33 19.00 -15.75
N GLU A 64 5.47 18.46 -15.29
CA GLU A 64 6.56 19.26 -14.69
C GLU A 64 7.70 19.50 -15.68
N THR A 65 8.02 18.49 -16.49
CA THR A 65 9.11 18.54 -17.47
C THR A 65 8.66 17.95 -18.81
N ASP A 66 9.59 17.89 -19.78
CA ASP A 66 9.31 17.18 -21.03
C ASP A 66 9.10 15.68 -20.74
N CYS A 67 7.86 15.23 -20.92
CA CYS A 67 7.39 13.89 -20.59
C CYS A 67 7.64 13.42 -19.13
N GLY A 68 7.70 14.37 -18.19
CA GLY A 68 7.66 14.12 -16.76
C GLY A 68 6.36 14.65 -16.14
N PHE A 69 5.68 13.80 -15.39
CA PHE A 69 4.38 14.04 -14.80
C PHE A 69 4.39 13.76 -13.30
N THR A 70 3.71 14.60 -12.55
CA THR A 70 3.39 14.42 -11.14
C THR A 70 1.91 14.12 -11.02
N ILE A 71 1.58 12.97 -10.45
CA ILE A 71 0.20 12.50 -10.23
C ILE A 71 -0.05 12.52 -8.72
N THR A 72 -0.89 13.43 -8.27
CA THR A 72 -1.14 13.65 -6.85
C THR A 72 -2.51 13.16 -6.45
N TYR A 73 -2.59 12.54 -5.27
CA TYR A 73 -3.83 12.17 -4.58
C TYR A 73 -3.94 12.97 -3.28
N PRO A 74 -4.54 14.17 -3.30
CA PRO A 74 -4.53 15.10 -2.16
C PRO A 74 -5.11 14.50 -0.88
N LYS A 75 -6.20 13.72 -0.99
CA LYS A 75 -6.84 13.08 0.17
C LYS A 75 -5.96 12.01 0.83
N MET A 76 -5.15 11.32 0.03
CA MET A 76 -4.24 10.27 0.52
C MET A 76 -2.85 10.82 0.88
N LYS A 77 -2.59 12.11 0.60
CA LYS A 77 -1.26 12.73 0.70
C LYS A 77 -0.18 11.91 -0.01
N ALA A 78 -0.56 11.32 -1.14
CA ALA A 78 0.31 10.50 -1.97
C ALA A 78 0.61 11.22 -3.27
N THR A 79 1.83 11.05 -3.75
CA THR A 79 2.31 11.62 -5.00
C THR A 79 3.07 10.54 -5.75
N ILE A 80 2.79 10.41 -7.04
CA ILE A 80 3.51 9.53 -7.95
C ILE A 80 4.21 10.41 -8.96
N TYR A 81 5.51 10.24 -9.11
CA TYR A 81 6.30 10.84 -10.15
C TYR A 81 6.47 9.83 -11.27
N LEU A 82 6.20 10.24 -12.50
CA LEU A 82 6.30 9.41 -13.68
C LEU A 82 7.11 10.15 -14.74
N THR A 83 8.19 9.54 -15.23
CA THR A 83 9.05 10.16 -16.23
C THR A 83 9.33 9.20 -17.37
N TYR A 84 9.20 9.71 -18.59
CA TYR A 84 9.58 9.01 -19.80
C TYR A 84 10.90 9.55 -20.34
N LYS A 85 11.76 8.64 -20.82
CA LYS A 85 12.99 8.95 -21.55
C LYS A 85 13.10 8.05 -22.79
N PRO A 86 13.53 8.58 -23.94
CA PRO A 86 13.84 7.75 -25.09
C PRO A 86 15.13 6.94 -24.85
N VAL A 87 15.16 5.72 -25.39
CA VAL A 87 16.37 4.88 -25.42
C VAL A 87 17.12 5.16 -26.72
N ALA A 88 18.33 5.71 -26.61
CA ALA A 88 19.20 6.05 -27.73
C ALA A 88 20.62 5.51 -27.50
N LYS A 89 20.75 4.16 -27.48
CA LYS A 89 21.99 3.43 -27.15
C LYS A 89 22.53 3.65 -25.73
N ASN A 90 21.73 4.23 -24.85
CA ASN A 90 22.07 4.57 -23.46
C ASN A 90 21.28 3.72 -22.43
N ILE A 91 20.72 2.58 -22.84
CA ILE A 91 19.88 1.75 -21.95
C ILE A 91 20.58 1.37 -20.64
N ASN A 92 21.88 1.03 -20.72
CA ASN A 92 22.65 0.67 -19.53
C ASN A 92 22.82 1.84 -18.55
N GLU A 93 22.89 3.08 -19.06
CA GLU A 93 22.94 4.28 -18.23
C GLU A 93 21.59 4.53 -17.57
N LEU A 94 20.50 4.43 -18.34
CA LEU A 94 19.13 4.58 -17.80
C LEU A 94 18.80 3.54 -16.72
N LEU A 95 19.23 2.29 -16.91
CA LEU A 95 19.07 1.23 -15.92
C LEU A 95 19.89 1.51 -14.66
N ARG A 96 21.14 1.94 -14.81
CA ARG A 96 22.00 2.30 -13.68
C ARG A 96 21.46 3.49 -12.91
N ASP A 97 20.96 4.52 -13.60
CA ASP A 97 20.37 5.69 -12.97
C ASP A 97 19.11 5.32 -12.19
N ALA A 98 18.22 4.53 -12.78
CA ALA A 98 17.01 4.05 -12.11
C ALA A 98 17.36 3.23 -10.86
N GLN A 99 18.31 2.31 -10.99
CA GLN A 99 18.78 1.49 -9.88
C GLN A 99 19.43 2.35 -8.79
N LYS A 100 20.33 3.26 -9.17
CA LYS A 100 21.03 4.16 -8.25
C LYS A 100 20.06 5.00 -7.43
N LEU A 101 19.04 5.60 -8.05
CA LEU A 101 17.99 6.34 -7.34
C LEU A 101 17.24 5.47 -6.32
N THR A 102 17.03 4.19 -6.64
CA THR A 102 16.41 3.26 -5.71
C THR A 102 17.29 3.01 -4.49
N TYR A 103 18.59 2.77 -4.63
CA TYR A 103 19.46 2.45 -3.48
C TYR A 103 20.02 3.66 -2.74
N GLU A 104 20.19 4.83 -3.37
CA GLU A 104 20.78 6.01 -2.72
C GLU A 104 19.93 6.59 -1.58
N HIS A 105 18.62 6.29 -1.56
CA HIS A 105 17.68 6.77 -0.53
C HIS A 105 17.38 5.74 0.57
N VAL A 106 18.10 4.61 0.61
CA VAL A 106 17.81 3.45 1.49
C VAL A 106 18.74 3.41 2.70
N ILE A 107 19.46 4.49 2.99
CA ILE A 107 20.38 4.58 4.14
C ILE A 107 19.67 4.26 5.49
N LYS A 108 18.32 4.28 5.53
CA LYS A 108 17.48 3.96 6.70
C LYS A 108 16.37 2.92 6.44
N ALA A 109 16.30 2.31 5.26
CA ALA A 109 15.27 1.32 5.01
C ALA A 109 15.70 -0.05 5.53
N ASP A 110 14.73 -0.80 6.04
CA ASP A 110 14.97 -2.08 6.71
C ASP A 110 15.20 -3.19 5.67
N ASP A 111 14.55 -3.09 4.52
CA ASP A 111 14.73 -4.01 3.39
C ASP A 111 14.30 -3.37 2.04
N ILE A 112 14.81 -3.90 0.92
CA ILE A 112 14.33 -3.61 -0.43
C ILE A 112 13.90 -4.91 -1.10
N LEU A 113 12.61 -5.03 -1.39
CA LEU A 113 12.08 -6.15 -2.15
C LEU A 113 12.11 -5.83 -3.65
N GLU A 114 12.84 -6.65 -4.41
CA GLU A 114 12.98 -6.54 -5.85
C GLU A 114 12.07 -7.54 -6.55
N GLN A 115 11.20 -7.04 -7.44
CA GLN A 115 10.30 -7.87 -8.22
C GLN A 115 10.48 -7.59 -9.72
N PRO A 116 11.06 -8.54 -10.48
CA PRO A 116 11.23 -8.37 -11.92
C PRO A 116 9.87 -8.41 -12.61
N TYR A 117 9.66 -7.48 -13.56
CA TYR A 117 8.52 -7.49 -14.46
C TYR A 117 8.96 -7.99 -15.83
N LEU A 118 8.42 -9.14 -16.26
CA LEU A 118 8.77 -9.77 -17.52
C LEU A 118 7.51 -10.04 -18.34
N ASN A 119 7.41 -9.40 -19.50
CA ASN A 119 6.33 -9.62 -20.44
C ASN A 119 6.89 -9.85 -21.85
N SER A 120 7.29 -11.09 -22.14
CA SER A 120 7.87 -11.45 -23.43
C SER A 120 6.91 -11.26 -24.60
N ASN A 121 5.60 -11.43 -24.38
CA ASN A 121 4.57 -11.26 -25.42
C ASN A 121 4.49 -9.81 -25.91
N LYS A 122 4.52 -8.86 -24.97
CA LYS A 122 4.50 -7.41 -25.27
C LYS A 122 5.91 -6.81 -25.37
N LYS A 123 6.96 -7.62 -25.16
CA LYS A 123 8.36 -7.20 -25.09
C LYS A 123 8.60 -6.06 -24.09
N VAL A 124 7.93 -6.11 -22.94
CA VAL A 124 8.10 -5.13 -21.86
C VAL A 124 8.84 -5.79 -20.72
N TYR A 125 9.91 -5.14 -20.27
CA TYR A 125 10.78 -5.61 -19.21
C TYR A 125 11.00 -4.49 -18.20
N GLY A 126 11.12 -4.84 -16.92
CA GLY A 126 11.24 -3.86 -15.87
C GLY A 126 11.60 -4.47 -14.54
N MET A 127 11.69 -3.62 -13.54
CA MET A 127 11.85 -3.99 -12.14
C MET A 127 10.95 -3.10 -11.29
N PHE A 128 10.29 -3.69 -10.31
CA PHE A 128 9.61 -3.00 -9.23
C PHE A 128 10.40 -3.18 -7.94
N TYR A 129 10.55 -2.10 -7.19
CA TYR A 129 11.28 -2.04 -5.93
C TYR A 129 10.31 -1.55 -4.86
N GLN A 130 10.12 -2.36 -3.84
CA GLN A 130 9.40 -1.96 -2.65
C GLN A 130 10.40 -1.73 -1.52
N VAL A 131 10.39 -0.52 -0.97
CA VAL A 131 11.32 -0.11 0.08
C VAL A 131 10.57 -0.13 1.41
N GLU A 132 10.98 -1.02 2.32
CA GLU A 132 10.37 -1.16 3.64
C GLU A 132 11.10 -0.30 4.69
N GLY A 133 10.34 0.22 5.65
CA GLY A 133 10.87 1.07 6.72
C GLY A 133 10.68 2.56 6.48
N ASN A 134 11.48 3.39 7.14
CA ASN A 134 11.37 4.86 7.08
C ASN A 134 12.10 5.43 5.86
N ALA A 135 11.54 5.17 4.67
CA ALA A 135 12.05 5.65 3.40
C ALA A 135 11.22 6.83 2.86
N ALA A 136 11.88 7.73 2.13
CA ALA A 136 11.21 8.86 1.48
C ALA A 136 10.27 8.41 0.34
N THR A 137 10.61 7.29 -0.29
CA THR A 137 9.85 6.66 -1.37
C THR A 137 9.74 5.17 -1.08
N ASN A 138 8.52 4.65 -1.01
CA ASN A 138 8.22 3.27 -0.65
C ASN A 138 8.06 2.34 -1.86
N ALA A 139 7.87 2.89 -3.06
CA ALA A 139 7.71 2.12 -4.30
C ALA A 139 8.45 2.82 -5.45
N GLN A 140 9.28 2.10 -6.18
CA GLN A 140 9.96 2.60 -7.37
C GLN A 140 9.90 1.54 -8.47
N PHE A 141 9.88 1.97 -9.73
CA PHE A 141 9.94 1.04 -10.84
C PHE A 141 10.54 1.66 -12.09
N TYR A 142 10.96 0.78 -12.99
CA TYR A 142 11.16 1.14 -14.39
C TYR A 142 10.55 0.09 -15.31
N ALA A 143 10.17 0.50 -16.51
CA ALA A 143 9.68 -0.35 -17.58
C ALA A 143 10.25 0.11 -18.92
N THR A 144 10.63 -0.84 -19.77
CA THR A 144 11.25 -0.56 -21.06
C THR A 144 10.97 -1.66 -22.08
N ASP A 145 10.95 -1.28 -23.35
CA ASP A 145 10.97 -2.22 -24.50
C ASP A 145 12.40 -2.58 -24.93
N SER A 146 13.40 -2.21 -24.12
CA SER A 146 14.85 -2.35 -24.35
C SER A 146 15.42 -1.57 -25.53
N THR A 147 14.60 -0.95 -26.39
CA THR A 147 15.07 -0.42 -27.69
C THR A 147 14.74 1.04 -27.93
N LYS A 148 13.59 1.53 -27.46
CA LYS A 148 13.10 2.89 -27.77
C LYS A 148 12.54 3.62 -26.56
N HIS A 149 11.89 2.91 -25.65
CA HIS A 149 11.08 3.52 -24.60
C HIS A 149 11.58 3.11 -23.23
N PHE A 150 11.73 4.09 -22.34
CA PHE A 150 12.08 3.89 -20.94
C PHE A 150 11.19 4.76 -20.07
N VAL A 151 10.49 4.14 -19.12
CA VAL A 151 9.61 4.82 -18.17
C VAL A 151 10.09 4.49 -16.77
N THR A 152 10.16 5.50 -15.90
CA THR A 152 10.44 5.34 -14.48
C THR A 152 9.29 5.91 -13.66
N GLY A 153 9.00 5.30 -12.53
CA GLY A 153 8.06 5.86 -11.56
C GLY A 153 8.53 5.68 -10.11
N SER A 154 8.11 6.59 -9.25
CA SER A 154 8.44 6.65 -7.82
C SER A 154 7.36 7.37 -7.02
#